data_AF-A0A7S2Q8K0-F1
#
_entry.id   AF-A0A7S2Q8K0-F1
#
_cell.length_a   1.000
_cell.length_b   1.000
_cell.length_c   1.000
_cell.angle_alpha   90.00
_cell.angle_beta   90.00
_cell.angle_gamma   90.00
#
_symmetry.space_group_name_H-M   'P 1'
#
loop_
_entity.id
_entity.type
_entity.pdbx_description
1 polymer ?
#
loop_
_entity_poly.entity_id
_entity_poly.type
_entity_poly.pdbx_seq_one_letter_code
_entity_poly.pdbx_strand_id
1 'polypeptide(L)'
;DVRVKVTPDLKTKGDGALLFVDLGAGAGGGLGGSALSQVLGQVGRGEAPDVDSAALKAAFVATQRLLAGGLLTAGHDRSDGGLLVAVLEMAFAGRCGVSL
;
A
#
# COMPACT_ATOMS: atom_id res chain seq x y z
N ASP A 1 -15.18 15.35 -6.67
CA ASP A 1 -14.37 16.57 -6.83
C ASP A 1 -12.96 16.16 -7.22
N VAL A 2 -12.45 16.61 -8.36
CA VAL A 2 -11.11 16.23 -8.87
C VAL A 2 -9.96 16.81 -8.06
N ARG A 3 -10.23 17.68 -7.09
CA ARG A 3 -9.21 18.28 -6.20
C ARG A 3 -8.94 17.42 -4.97
N VAL A 4 -9.91 16.59 -4.56
CA VAL A 4 -9.82 15.72 -3.38
C VAL A 4 -9.14 14.42 -3.78
N LYS A 5 -7.81 14.39 -3.66
CA LYS A 5 -6.97 13.22 -3.96
C LYS A 5 -5.69 13.24 -3.14
N VAL A 6 -5.06 12.08 -3.04
CA VAL A 6 -3.67 11.95 -2.60
C VAL A 6 -2.87 11.25 -3.67
N THR A 7 -1.56 11.38 -3.59
CA THR A 7 -0.58 10.71 -4.44
C THR A 7 0.44 10.03 -3.53
N PRO A 8 1.37 9.23 -4.08
CA PRO A 8 2.46 8.64 -3.30
C PRO A 8 3.43 9.67 -2.68
N ASP A 9 3.38 10.94 -3.11
CA ASP A 9 4.24 12.03 -2.63
C ASP A 9 4.11 12.25 -1.11
N LEU A 10 5.13 11.83 -0.35
CA LEU A 10 5.23 12.00 1.09
C LEU A 10 5.50 13.46 1.46
N LYS A 11 4.48 14.14 1.97
CA LYS A 11 4.52 15.58 2.27
C LYS A 11 5.03 15.93 3.68
N THR A 12 4.96 15.00 4.62
CA THR A 12 5.10 15.28 6.07
C THR A 12 6.55 15.49 6.53
N LYS A 13 7.58 15.17 5.73
CA LYS A 13 9.00 15.44 6.08
C LYS A 13 9.41 15.09 7.54
N GLY A 14 8.75 14.12 8.17
CA GLY A 14 9.07 13.61 9.51
C GLY A 14 8.04 13.83 10.62
N ASP A 15 6.96 14.60 10.41
CA ASP A 15 5.94 14.87 11.45
C ASP A 15 4.66 14.01 11.33
N GLY A 16 4.65 13.04 10.41
CA GLY A 16 3.52 12.16 10.15
C GLY A 16 3.78 10.69 10.48
N ALA A 17 2.71 9.90 10.51
CA ALA A 17 2.76 8.45 10.64
C ALA A 17 2.37 7.77 9.32
N LEU A 18 3.02 6.64 9.02
CA LEU A 18 2.59 5.74 7.95
C LEU A 18 1.70 4.64 8.54
N LEU A 19 0.54 4.45 7.93
CA LEU A 19 -0.42 3.44 8.32
C LEU A 19 -0.50 2.40 7.21
N PHE A 20 -0.09 1.17 7.51
CA PHE A 20 -0.28 0.04 6.61
C PHE A 20 -1.65 -0.61 6.87
N VAL A 21 -2.48 -0.67 5.83
CA VAL A 21 -3.78 -1.34 5.87
C VAL A 21 -3.64 -2.72 5.24
N ASP A 22 -3.49 -3.75 6.09
CA ASP A 22 -3.35 -5.12 5.60
C ASP A 22 -4.72 -5.74 5.31
N LEU A 23 -5.07 -5.80 4.02
CA LEU A 23 -6.26 -6.52 3.55
C LEU A 23 -6.07 -8.04 3.50
N GLY A 24 -4.84 -8.53 3.70
CA GLY A 24 -4.53 -9.96 3.76
C GLY A 24 -4.80 -10.60 5.12
N ALA A 25 -5.30 -9.85 6.10
CA ALA A 25 -5.66 -10.31 7.44
C ALA A 25 -4.57 -11.14 8.15
N GLY A 26 -3.29 -10.80 7.95
CA GLY A 26 -2.19 -11.52 8.59
C GLY A 26 -1.97 -12.95 8.08
N ALA A 27 -2.60 -13.35 6.96
CA ALA A 27 -2.43 -14.67 6.33
C ALA A 27 -0.99 -14.95 5.82
N GLY A 28 -0.04 -14.05 6.12
CA GLY A 28 1.36 -14.18 5.73
C GLY A 28 1.47 -14.17 4.22
N GLY A 29 1.34 -12.99 3.60
CA GLY A 29 1.24 -12.80 2.15
C GLY A 29 2.06 -13.81 1.36
N GLY A 30 1.37 -14.80 0.79
CA GLY A 30 1.99 -15.86 0.02
C GLY A 30 2.85 -15.26 -1.09
N LEU A 31 4.01 -15.87 -1.34
CA LEU A 31 4.89 -15.44 -2.42
C LEU A 31 4.46 -16.04 -3.77
N GLY A 32 3.39 -16.84 -3.79
CA GLY A 32 2.81 -17.40 -5.01
C GLY A 32 2.46 -16.30 -6.01
N GLY A 33 3.02 -16.39 -7.22
CA GLY A 33 2.83 -15.42 -8.29
C GLY A 33 3.45 -14.03 -8.04
N SER A 34 4.24 -13.85 -6.99
CA SER A 34 4.82 -12.54 -6.65
C SER A 34 5.95 -12.13 -7.60
N ALA A 35 6.12 -10.82 -7.78
CA ALA A 35 7.27 -10.26 -8.49
C ALA A 35 8.62 -10.74 -7.91
N LEU A 36 8.71 -10.91 -6.58
CA LEU A 36 9.90 -11.47 -5.93
C LEU A 36 10.19 -12.91 -6.42
N SER A 37 9.16 -13.74 -6.50
CA SER A 37 9.34 -15.12 -6.97
C SER A 37 9.71 -15.14 -8.45
N GLN A 38 9.07 -14.29 -9.25
CA GLN A 38 9.36 -14.16 -10.68
C GLN A 38 10.84 -13.83 -10.96
N VAL A 39 11.41 -12.84 -10.26
CA VAL A 39 12.83 -12.46 -10.46
C VAL A 39 13.81 -13.52 -9.97
N LEU A 40 13.36 -14.44 -9.11
CA LEU A 40 14.14 -15.59 -8.65
C LEU A 40 13.94 -16.84 -9.53
N GLY A 41 13.20 -16.74 -10.65
CA GLY A 41 12.90 -17.86 -11.53
C GLY A 41 11.95 -18.89 -10.88
N GLN A 42 11.10 -18.46 -9.95
CA GLN A 42 10.18 -19.29 -9.20
C GLN A 42 8.74 -18.83 -9.40
N VAL A 43 7.78 -19.74 -9.21
CA VAL A 43 6.37 -19.37 -9.05
C VAL A 43 6.09 -18.89 -7.62
N GLY A 44 6.93 -19.27 -6.65
CA GLY A 44 6.76 -18.93 -5.23
C GLY A 44 6.10 -20.04 -4.42
N ARG A 45 6.15 -19.92 -3.09
CA ARG A 45 5.47 -20.84 -2.16
C ARG A 45 4.19 -20.22 -1.63
N GLY A 46 3.21 -21.08 -1.34
CA GLY A 46 1.87 -20.68 -0.91
C GLY A 46 0.98 -20.32 -2.09
N GLU A 47 -0.25 -19.93 -1.78
CA GLU A 47 -1.22 -19.49 -2.77
C GLU A 47 -0.97 -18.03 -3.16
N ALA A 48 -1.46 -17.66 -4.34
CA ALA A 48 -1.49 -16.25 -4.74
C ALA A 48 -2.41 -15.47 -3.79
N PRO A 49 -2.15 -14.17 -3.54
CA PRO A 49 -3.02 -13.36 -2.71
C PRO A 49 -4.46 -13.37 -3.22
N ASP A 50 -5.40 -13.63 -2.33
CA ASP A 50 -6.84 -13.53 -2.58
C ASP A 50 -7.45 -12.38 -1.77
N VAL A 51 -8.69 -12.02 -2.06
CA VAL A 51 -9.36 -10.85 -1.50
C VAL A 51 -10.66 -11.20 -0.79
N ASP A 52 -10.78 -10.75 0.47
CA ASP A 52 -12.10 -10.63 1.11
C ASP A 52 -12.80 -9.36 0.62
N SER A 53 -13.89 -9.55 -0.13
CA SER A 53 -14.72 -8.47 -0.66
C SER A 53 -15.28 -7.53 0.42
N ALA A 54 -15.59 -8.04 1.62
CA ALA A 54 -16.10 -7.23 2.72
C ALA A 54 -15.01 -6.32 3.29
N ALA A 55 -13.82 -6.86 3.52
CA ALA A 55 -12.64 -6.09 3.94
C ALA A 55 -12.25 -5.04 2.90
N LEU A 56 -12.22 -5.40 1.61
CA LEU A 56 -11.92 -4.46 0.52
C LEU A 56 -12.91 -3.30 0.49
N LYS A 57 -14.22 -3.59 0.58
CA LYS A 57 -15.27 -2.57 0.61
C LYS A 57 -15.13 -1.65 1.83
N ALA A 58 -14.85 -2.21 3.00
CA ALA A 58 -14.66 -1.44 4.23
C ALA A 58 -13.45 -0.50 4.11
N ALA A 59 -12.32 -1.00 3.60
CA ALA A 59 -11.12 -0.20 3.37
C ALA A 59 -11.36 0.92 2.35
N PHE A 60 -12.03 0.63 1.24
CA PHE A 60 -12.40 1.66 0.27
C PHE A 60 -13.25 2.76 0.90
N VAL A 61 -14.32 2.40 1.63
CA VAL A 61 -15.20 3.37 2.30
C VAL A 61 -14.44 4.19 3.33
N ALA A 62 -13.56 3.58 4.12
CA ALA A 62 -12.72 4.29 5.08
C ALA A 62 -11.79 5.29 4.38
N THR A 63 -11.11 4.88 3.31
CA THR A 63 -10.25 5.76 2.50
C THR A 63 -11.03 6.93 1.92
N GLN A 64 -12.23 6.71 1.37
CA GLN A 64 -13.07 7.80 0.85
C GLN A 64 -13.46 8.80 1.95
N ARG A 65 -13.78 8.33 3.16
CA ARG A 65 -14.09 9.21 4.30
C ARG A 65 -12.88 10.04 4.73
N LEU A 66 -11.70 9.41 4.82
CA LEU A 66 -10.46 10.11 5.19
C LEU A 66 -10.03 11.14 4.13
N LEU A 67 -10.21 10.83 2.85
CA LEU A 67 -10.01 11.77 1.74
C LEU A 67 -10.96 12.97 1.85
N ALA A 68 -12.26 12.72 2.01
CA ALA A 68 -13.26 13.77 2.12
C ALA A 68 -13.04 14.67 3.35
N GLY A 69 -12.52 14.10 4.44
CA GLY A 69 -12.15 14.83 5.66
C GLY A 69 -10.81 15.56 5.58
N GLY A 70 -10.03 15.41 4.48
CA GLY A 70 -8.70 16.02 4.35
C GLY A 70 -7.66 15.46 5.33
N LEU A 71 -7.85 14.24 5.82
CA LEU A 71 -7.01 13.62 6.85
C LEU A 71 -5.82 12.83 6.27
N LEU A 72 -5.82 12.55 4.97
CA LEU A 72 -4.71 11.88 4.29
C LEU A 72 -3.77 12.91 3.65
N THR A 73 -2.49 12.81 3.94
CA THR A 73 -1.44 13.65 3.34
C THR A 73 -0.86 13.02 2.06
N ALA A 74 -0.74 11.69 2.04
CA ALA A 74 -0.26 10.87 0.95
C ALA A 74 -0.96 9.50 0.97
N GLY A 75 -0.85 8.73 -0.11
CA GLY A 75 -1.36 7.36 -0.16
C GLY A 75 -0.86 6.63 -1.40
N HIS A 76 -0.55 5.35 -1.22
CA HIS A 76 -0.11 4.45 -2.29
C HIS A 76 -0.53 3.02 -1.99
N ASP A 77 -0.95 2.26 -3.01
CA ASP A 77 -1.43 0.90 -2.85
C ASP A 77 -0.29 -0.13 -2.91
N ARG A 78 -0.57 -1.34 -2.40
CA ARG A 78 0.37 -2.48 -2.42
C ARG A 78 0.04 -3.37 -3.61
N SER A 79 0.96 -3.45 -4.57
CA SER A 79 0.85 -4.26 -5.78
C SER A 79 2.14 -5.09 -6.02
N ASP A 80 2.67 -5.11 -7.25
CA ASP A 80 3.94 -5.74 -7.59
C ASP A 80 5.10 -5.26 -6.70
N GLY A 81 5.92 -6.20 -6.23
CA GLY A 81 7.01 -5.93 -5.29
C GLY A 81 6.57 -5.70 -3.85
N GLY A 82 5.26 -5.69 -3.57
CA GLY A 82 4.70 -5.67 -2.22
C GLY A 82 4.95 -4.37 -1.47
N LEU A 83 4.90 -4.45 -0.13
CA LEU A 83 5.01 -3.26 0.73
C LEU A 83 6.34 -2.52 0.53
N LEU A 84 7.42 -3.26 0.24
CA LEU A 84 8.73 -2.68 -0.01
C LEU A 84 8.69 -1.69 -1.18
N VAL A 85 8.16 -2.10 -2.33
CA VAL A 85 8.10 -1.25 -3.52
C VAL A 85 7.15 -0.09 -3.30
N ALA A 86 5.97 -0.32 -2.71
CA ALA A 86 5.03 0.75 -2.39
C ALA A 86 5.67 1.85 -1.53
N VAL A 87 6.38 1.50 -0.45
CA VAL A 87 7.06 2.49 0.40
C VAL A 87 8.20 3.18 -0.33
N LEU A 88 8.98 2.46 -1.14
CA LEU A 88 10.05 3.05 -1.96
C LEU A 88 9.50 4.07 -2.96
N GLU A 89 8.41 3.75 -3.65
CA GLU A 89 7.77 4.66 -4.59
C GLU A 89 7.22 5.92 -3.91
N MET A 90 6.68 5.78 -2.68
CA MET A 90 6.30 6.91 -1.86
C MET A 90 7.51 7.78 -1.46
N ALA A 91 8.62 7.15 -1.06
CA ALA A 91 9.87 7.81 -0.72
C ALA A 91 10.49 8.54 -1.93
N PHE A 92 10.45 7.94 -3.13
CA PHE A 92 10.91 8.56 -4.37
C PHE A 92 10.07 9.77 -4.74
N ALA A 93 8.73 9.65 -4.67
CA ALA A 93 7.83 10.75 -4.94
C ALA A 93 8.04 11.92 -3.95
N GLY A 94 8.22 11.63 -2.66
CA GLY A 94 8.49 12.61 -1.61
C GLY A 94 9.93 13.12 -1.54
N ARG A 95 10.86 12.49 -2.27
CA ARG A 95 12.31 12.73 -2.20
C ARG A 95 12.83 12.74 -0.76
N CYS A 96 12.44 11.75 0.01
CA CYS A 96 12.77 11.63 1.43
C CYS A 96 13.16 10.18 1.80
N GLY A 97 13.69 10.01 3.01
CA GLY A 97 13.83 8.69 3.64
C GLY A 97 12.60 8.33 4.46
N VAL A 98 12.44 7.04 4.76
CA VAL A 98 11.34 6.51 5.58
C VAL A 98 11.92 5.59 6.65
N SER A 99 11.39 5.70 7.88
CA SER A 99 11.60 4.72 8.96
C SER A 99 10.27 4.02 9.20
N LEU A 100 10.27 2.69 9.18
CA LEU A 100 9.10 1.82 9.36
C LEU A 100 9.12 1.14 10.73
#